data_AF-A0A1H3HFL9-F1
#
_entry.id   AF-A0A1H3HFL9-F1
#
_cell.length_a   1.000
_cell.length_b   1.000
_cell.length_c   1.000
_cell.angle_alpha   90.00
_cell.angle_beta   90.00
_cell.angle_gamma   90.00
#
_symmetry.space_group_name_H-M   'P 1'
#
loop_
_entity.id
_entity.type
_entity.pdbx_description
1 polymer ?
#
loop_
_entity_poly.entity_id
_entity_poly.type
_entity_poly.pdbx_seq_one_letter_code
_entity_poly.pdbx_strand_id
1 'polypeptide(L)'
;MLIHALVVLAVAVLCWPEIKARNRLRTEPVRVAGPSFRGAARLLAIPAGAVAGWGFAGPAGSCAAVALSLLGAKYWRTQRDWRHRLDRADELTAGLRLLVAQLRAGAHPAAAAEGAAAEAGPAVAGMFQDMATTVRLGGDVAAVLEAHDGIAELREPQGRMARAWALAERHGVALADLLDAVRRDVERRAAFRRDVEAKMAGPRSTAAVLTGLPIFGLLFGEAVGAGPITVLTGGLLGQLLLLVGVALLCAGVGWTLRLTRAVVQP
;
A
#
# COMPACT_ATOMS: atom_id res chain seq x y z
N MET A 1 -16.60 -23.02 -22.02
CA MET A 1 -15.74 -21.93 -22.53
C MET A 1 -16.02 -20.57 -21.87
N LEU A 2 -17.27 -20.12 -21.79
CA LEU A 2 -17.65 -18.81 -21.21
C LEU A 2 -17.24 -18.61 -19.73
N ILE A 3 -17.32 -19.66 -18.91
CA ILE A 3 -16.97 -19.63 -17.48
C ILE A 3 -15.45 -19.43 -17.28
N HIS A 4 -14.62 -20.03 -18.14
CA HIS A 4 -13.16 -19.91 -18.05
C HIS A 4 -12.71 -18.49 -18.44
N ALA A 5 -13.34 -17.90 -19.45
CA ALA A 5 -13.12 -16.52 -19.83
C ALA A 5 -13.51 -15.55 -18.69
N LEU A 6 -14.60 -15.82 -17.96
CA LEU A 6 -15.04 -14.99 -16.83
C LEU A 6 -14.11 -15.08 -15.61
N VAL A 7 -13.60 -16.26 -15.26
CA VAL A 7 -12.63 -16.43 -14.17
C VAL A 7 -11.31 -15.75 -14.52
N VAL A 8 -10.82 -15.94 -15.75
CA VAL A 8 -9.59 -15.29 -16.22
C VAL A 8 -9.77 -13.77 -16.31
N LEU A 9 -10.93 -13.27 -16.74
CA LEU A 9 -11.25 -11.85 -16.76
C LEU A 9 -11.31 -11.28 -15.34
N ALA A 10 -11.95 -11.98 -14.39
CA ALA A 10 -12.01 -11.55 -13.00
C ALA A 10 -10.61 -11.49 -12.36
N VAL A 11 -9.79 -12.52 -12.57
CA VAL A 11 -8.38 -12.55 -12.13
C VAL A 11 -7.58 -11.45 -12.84
N ALA A 12 -7.77 -11.22 -14.14
CA ALA A 12 -7.08 -10.17 -14.89
C ALA A 12 -7.47 -8.76 -14.41
N VAL A 13 -8.74 -8.54 -14.05
CA VAL A 13 -9.23 -7.28 -13.47
C VAL A 13 -8.71 -7.07 -12.05
N LEU A 14 -8.63 -8.13 -11.24
CA LEU A 14 -7.99 -8.11 -9.91
C LEU A 14 -6.48 -7.90 -10.01
N CYS A 15 -5.85 -8.48 -11.03
CA CYS A 15 -4.42 -8.38 -11.32
C CYS A 15 -4.05 -7.16 -12.15
N TRP A 16 -5.00 -6.30 -12.53
CA TRP A 16 -4.69 -5.19 -13.43
C TRP A 16 -3.74 -4.20 -12.73
N PRO A 17 -2.48 -4.09 -13.19
CA PRO A 17 -1.51 -3.22 -12.57
C PRO A 17 -1.94 -1.76 -12.80
N GLU A 18 -1.84 -0.95 -11.75
CA GLU A 18 -1.99 0.49 -11.91
C GLU A 18 -0.78 1.03 -12.68
N ILE A 19 -0.92 1.08 -14.00
CA ILE A 19 0.00 1.77 -14.87
C ILE A 19 -0.11 3.27 -14.51
N LYS A 20 0.81 3.73 -13.65
CA LYS A 20 1.02 5.13 -13.22
C LYS A 20 1.49 6.03 -14.40
N ALA A 21 1.02 5.80 -15.63
CA ALA A 21 1.34 6.66 -16.77
C ALA A 21 0.52 7.97 -16.76
N ARG A 22 -0.56 8.05 -15.97
CA ARG A 22 -1.51 9.18 -16.03
C ARG A 22 -1.14 10.39 -15.17
N ASN A 23 -0.17 10.26 -14.25
CA ASN A 23 0.23 11.37 -13.36
C ASN A 23 1.34 12.25 -13.92
N ARG A 24 1.89 11.95 -15.10
CA ARG A 24 2.91 12.79 -15.74
C ARG A 24 2.37 13.91 -16.63
N LEU A 25 1.04 14.01 -16.80
CA LEU A 25 0.42 14.94 -17.76
C LEU A 25 -0.75 15.77 -17.21
N ARG A 26 -0.86 15.96 -15.89
CA ARG A 26 -1.91 16.84 -15.34
C ARG A 26 -1.35 17.93 -14.45
N THR A 27 -1.18 19.10 -15.06
CA THR A 27 -1.41 20.39 -14.43
C THR A 27 -2.87 20.44 -13.93
N GLU A 28 -3.07 20.78 -12.66
CA GLU A 28 -4.34 20.99 -11.91
C GLU A 28 -5.35 21.89 -12.67
N PRO A 29 -6.70 21.87 -12.40
CA PRO A 29 -7.28 21.77 -11.05
C PRO A 29 -8.64 21.01 -10.86
N VAL A 30 -9.10 21.01 -9.60
CA VAL A 30 -10.44 20.71 -9.01
C VAL A 30 -10.77 19.23 -8.73
N ARG A 31 -10.74 18.88 -7.42
CA ARG A 31 -11.21 17.60 -6.88
C ARG A 31 -12.74 17.60 -6.76
N VAL A 32 -13.42 17.00 -7.73
CA VAL A 32 -14.76 16.45 -7.51
C VAL A 32 -14.57 15.01 -7.04
N ALA A 33 -14.88 14.72 -5.79
CA ALA A 33 -14.89 13.37 -5.23
C ALA A 33 -16.06 12.57 -5.82
N GLY A 34 -15.96 12.17 -7.08
CA GLY A 34 -16.85 11.18 -7.68
C GLY A 34 -16.55 9.79 -7.09
N PRO A 35 -17.55 8.89 -6.99
CA PRO A 35 -17.29 7.51 -6.61
C PRO A 35 -16.26 6.94 -7.58
N SER A 36 -15.10 6.54 -7.07
CA SER A 36 -14.05 6.02 -7.95
C SER A 36 -14.61 4.78 -8.66
N PHE A 37 -14.69 4.82 -9.99
CA PHE A 37 -15.08 3.69 -10.85
C PHE A 37 -14.38 2.36 -10.48
N ARG A 38 -13.21 2.49 -9.84
CA ARG A 38 -12.35 1.41 -9.34
C ARG A 38 -12.83 0.78 -8.03
N GLY A 39 -13.45 1.55 -7.13
CA GLY A 39 -14.13 1.01 -5.95
C GLY A 39 -15.32 0.14 -6.37
N ALA A 40 -16.09 0.60 -7.37
CA ALA A 40 -17.19 -0.15 -7.97
C ALA A 40 -16.71 -1.43 -8.69
N ALA A 41 -15.65 -1.35 -9.51
CA ALA A 41 -15.08 -2.52 -10.17
C ALA A 41 -14.57 -3.60 -9.19
N ARG A 42 -14.05 -3.19 -8.02
CA ARG A 42 -13.64 -4.11 -6.94
C ARG A 42 -14.81 -4.72 -6.18
N LEU A 43 -15.85 -3.93 -5.93
CA LEU A 43 -17.10 -4.41 -5.35
C LEU A 43 -17.81 -5.42 -6.27
N LEU A 44 -17.61 -5.31 -7.59
CA LEU A 44 -18.15 -6.24 -8.58
C LEU A 44 -17.27 -7.48 -8.81
N ALA A 45 -15.97 -7.44 -8.50
CA ALA A 45 -15.06 -8.58 -8.70
C ALA A 45 -15.35 -9.76 -7.76
N ILE A 46 -15.75 -9.49 -6.51
CA ILE A 46 -16.11 -10.51 -5.52
C ILE A 46 -17.37 -11.30 -5.92
N PRO A 47 -18.52 -10.66 -6.24
CA PRO A 47 -19.71 -11.38 -6.69
C PRO A 47 -19.50 -12.05 -8.05
N ALA A 48 -18.74 -11.45 -8.98
CA ALA A 48 -18.39 -12.10 -10.24
C ALA A 48 -17.58 -13.39 -10.04
N GLY A 49 -16.62 -13.39 -9.09
CA GLY A 49 -15.86 -14.57 -8.70
C GLY A 49 -16.73 -15.65 -8.06
N ALA A 50 -17.69 -15.26 -7.20
CA ALA A 50 -18.63 -16.19 -6.56
C ALA A 50 -19.54 -16.90 -7.58
N VAL A 51 -20.09 -16.15 -8.55
CA VAL A 51 -20.95 -16.69 -9.61
C VAL A 51 -20.18 -17.62 -10.53
N ALA A 52 -18.95 -17.27 -10.90
CA ALA A 52 -18.09 -18.11 -11.72
C ALA A 52 -17.66 -19.40 -10.98
N GLY A 53 -17.35 -19.30 -9.68
CA GLY A 53 -17.01 -20.45 -8.83
C GLY A 53 -18.18 -21.42 -8.66
N TRP A 54 -19.40 -20.89 -8.50
CA TRP A 54 -20.62 -21.71 -8.46
C TRP A 54 -20.82 -22.50 -9.76
N GLY A 55 -20.64 -21.86 -10.91
CA GLY A 55 -20.80 -22.51 -12.22
C GLY A 55 -19.74 -23.58 -12.53
N PHE A 56 -18.60 -23.59 -11.83
CA PHE A 56 -17.51 -24.54 -12.08
C PHE A 56 -17.50 -25.72 -11.12
N ALA A 57 -17.69 -25.49 -9.81
CA ALA A 57 -17.58 -26.53 -8.78
C ALA A 57 -18.68 -26.49 -7.71
N GLY A 58 -19.83 -25.88 -8.03
CA GLY A 58 -20.97 -25.78 -7.14
C GLY A 58 -20.71 -24.92 -5.89
N PRO A 59 -21.37 -25.19 -4.75
CA PRO A 59 -21.27 -24.36 -3.54
C PRO A 59 -19.83 -24.23 -3.04
N ALA A 60 -19.06 -25.32 -3.05
CA ALA A 60 -17.66 -25.32 -2.63
C ALA A 60 -16.78 -24.43 -3.53
N GLY A 61 -17.02 -24.42 -4.84
CA GLY A 61 -16.33 -23.55 -5.80
C GLY A 61 -16.57 -22.07 -5.56
N SER A 62 -17.80 -21.69 -5.18
CA SER A 62 -18.12 -20.30 -4.83
C SER A 62 -17.41 -19.84 -3.56
N CYS A 63 -17.40 -20.66 -2.50
CA CYS A 63 -16.65 -20.39 -1.27
C CYS A 63 -15.15 -20.23 -1.54
N ALA A 64 -14.59 -21.10 -2.37
CA ALA A 64 -13.20 -21.05 -2.76
C ALA A 64 -12.84 -19.78 -3.55
N ALA A 65 -13.66 -19.43 -4.54
CA ALA A 65 -13.46 -18.22 -5.35
C ALA A 65 -13.54 -16.95 -4.51
N VAL A 66 -14.48 -16.87 -3.56
CA VAL A 66 -14.58 -15.75 -2.62
C VAL A 66 -13.35 -15.68 -1.72
N ALA A 67 -12.93 -16.80 -1.13
CA ALA A 67 -11.77 -16.86 -0.24
C ALA A 67 -10.48 -16.38 -0.96
N LEU A 68 -10.23 -16.91 -2.17
CA LEU A 68 -9.08 -16.51 -2.99
C LEU A 68 -9.15 -15.05 -3.43
N SER A 69 -10.34 -14.56 -3.78
CA SER A 69 -10.54 -13.16 -4.18
C SER A 69 -10.29 -12.19 -3.02
N LEU A 70 -10.76 -12.53 -1.81
CA LEU A 70 -10.51 -11.74 -0.60
C LEU A 70 -9.02 -11.75 -0.22
N LEU A 71 -8.36 -12.90 -0.32
CA LEU A 71 -6.93 -13.03 -0.02
C LEU A 71 -6.08 -12.27 -1.03
N GLY A 72 -6.38 -12.39 -2.32
CA GLY A 72 -5.77 -11.63 -3.40
C GLY A 72 -5.98 -10.13 -3.19
N ALA A 73 -7.21 -9.68 -2.97
CA ALA A 73 -7.49 -8.27 -2.70
C ALA A 73 -6.73 -7.76 -1.47
N LYS A 74 -6.63 -8.54 -0.39
CA LYS A 74 -5.87 -8.20 0.82
C LYS A 74 -4.37 -8.11 0.54
N TYR A 75 -3.81 -9.07 -0.19
CA TYR A 75 -2.39 -9.08 -0.60
C TYR A 75 -2.06 -7.84 -1.43
N TRP A 76 -2.89 -7.53 -2.44
CA TRP A 76 -2.72 -6.40 -3.34
C TRP A 76 -2.87 -5.05 -2.63
N ARG A 77 -3.87 -4.90 -1.74
CA ARG A 77 -4.04 -3.69 -0.92
C ARG A 77 -2.81 -3.47 -0.05
N THR A 78 -2.37 -4.50 0.66
CA THR A 78 -1.19 -4.42 1.53
C THR A 78 0.04 -3.99 0.73
N GLN A 79 0.29 -4.59 -0.44
CA GLN A 79 1.41 -4.22 -1.31
C GLN A 79 1.32 -2.78 -1.84
N ARG A 80 0.12 -2.30 -2.19
CA ARG A 80 -0.08 -0.91 -2.65
C ARG A 80 0.13 0.09 -1.51
N ASP A 81 -0.43 -0.18 -0.33
CA ASP A 81 -0.29 0.68 0.84
C ASP A 81 1.19 0.84 1.21
N TRP A 82 1.99 -0.22 1.07
CA TRP A 82 3.45 -0.14 1.28
C TRP A 82 4.15 0.80 0.30
N ARG A 83 3.81 0.75 -1.00
CA ARG A 83 4.39 1.66 -1.99
C ARG A 83 3.99 3.11 -1.70
N HIS A 84 2.73 3.34 -1.36
CA HIS A 84 2.27 4.68 -0.97
C HIS A 84 2.97 5.22 0.28
N ARG A 85 3.28 4.37 1.26
CA ARG A 85 4.08 4.77 2.44
C ARG A 85 5.47 5.26 2.08
N LEU A 86 6.14 4.57 1.15
CA LEU A 86 7.47 4.96 0.69
C LEU A 86 7.41 6.24 -0.13
N ASP A 87 6.46 6.33 -1.08
CA ASP A 87 6.24 7.54 -1.89
C ASP A 87 5.99 8.77 -0.98
N ARG A 88 5.13 8.63 0.05
CA ARG A 88 4.85 9.72 1.00
C ARG A 88 6.04 10.10 1.88
N ALA A 89 6.85 9.13 2.29
CA ALA A 89 8.08 9.40 3.04
C ALA A 89 9.10 10.14 2.17
N ASP A 90 9.18 9.81 0.88
CA ASP A 90 10.04 10.51 -0.08
C ASP A 90 9.55 11.94 -0.31
N GLU A 91 8.24 12.15 -0.51
CA GLU A 91 7.63 13.47 -0.66
C GLU A 91 7.89 14.36 0.58
N LEU A 92 7.71 13.81 1.79
CA LEU A 92 8.04 14.51 3.03
C LEU A 92 9.53 14.84 3.12
N THR A 93 10.39 13.89 2.77
CA THR A 93 11.85 14.06 2.81
C THR A 93 12.30 15.14 1.83
N ALA A 94 11.69 15.22 0.63
CA ALA A 94 11.96 16.27 -0.34
C ALA A 94 11.62 17.66 0.21
N GLY A 95 10.41 17.84 0.77
CA GLY A 95 10.01 19.09 1.42
C GLY A 95 10.94 19.47 2.60
N LEU A 96 11.25 18.50 3.48
CA LEU A 96 12.17 18.72 4.60
C LEU A 96 13.60 19.06 4.15
N ARG A 97 14.11 18.47 3.07
CA ARG A 97 15.42 18.82 2.50
C ARG A 97 15.46 20.28 2.09
N LEU A 98 14.43 20.75 1.38
CA LEU A 98 14.36 22.14 0.95
C LEU A 98 14.17 23.10 2.12
N LEU A 99 13.29 22.76 3.07
CA LEU A 99 13.09 23.53 4.29
C LEU A 99 14.40 23.74 5.05
N VAL A 100 15.12 22.64 5.32
CA VAL A 100 16.41 22.68 6.03
C VAL A 100 17.46 23.46 5.23
N ALA A 101 17.53 23.28 3.91
CA ALA A 101 18.48 24.01 3.07
C ALA A 101 18.25 25.52 3.11
N GLN A 102 16.99 25.97 3.01
CA GLN A 102 16.63 27.39 3.08
C GLN A 102 16.86 27.97 4.48
N LEU A 103 16.50 27.25 5.54
CA LEU A 103 16.79 27.68 6.91
C LEU A 103 18.30 27.83 7.16
N ARG A 104 19.13 26.90 6.66
CA ARG A 104 20.60 27.00 6.75
C ARG A 104 21.18 28.15 5.94
N ALA A 105 20.51 28.52 4.85
CA ALA A 105 20.84 29.72 4.07
C ALA A 105 20.39 31.03 4.75
N GLY A 106 19.75 30.96 5.92
CA GLY A 106 19.26 32.12 6.67
C GLY A 106 17.89 32.63 6.21
N ALA A 107 17.15 31.86 5.41
CA ALA A 107 15.81 32.25 5.01
C ALA A 107 14.85 32.29 6.20
N HIS A 108 13.87 33.21 6.14
CA HIS A 108 12.81 33.28 7.14
C HIS A 108 12.00 31.97 7.17
N PRO A 109 11.62 31.42 8.35
CA PRO A 109 10.98 30.11 8.43
C PRO A 109 9.68 29.99 7.63
N ALA A 110 8.92 31.08 7.50
CA ALA A 110 7.73 31.10 6.63
C ALA A 110 8.08 30.89 5.14
N ALA A 111 9.10 31.59 4.63
CA ALA A 111 9.53 31.45 3.23
C ALA A 111 10.12 30.06 2.96
N ALA A 112 10.87 29.53 3.93
CA ALA A 112 11.41 28.19 3.86
C ALA A 112 10.31 27.11 3.82
N ALA A 113 9.22 27.29 4.59
CA ALA A 113 8.05 26.41 4.59
C ALA A 113 7.22 26.55 3.30
N GLU A 114 7.08 27.76 2.74
CA GLU A 114 6.45 27.97 1.42
C GLU A 114 7.22 27.27 0.30
N GLY A 115 8.55 27.42 0.29
CA GLY A 115 9.40 26.72 -0.67
C GLY A 115 9.26 25.20 -0.52
N ALA A 116 9.31 24.69 0.72
CA ALA A 116 9.10 23.27 1.00
C ALA A 116 7.73 22.77 0.51
N ALA A 117 6.66 23.57 0.65
CA ALA A 117 5.34 23.22 0.16
C ALA A 117 5.25 23.18 -1.38
N ALA A 118 6.02 24.02 -2.07
CA ALA A 118 6.09 24.03 -3.54
C ALA A 118 6.85 22.82 -4.12
N GLU A 119 7.85 22.32 -3.39
CA GLU A 119 8.63 21.13 -3.78
C GLU A 119 7.95 19.81 -3.33
N ALA A 120 7.25 19.84 -2.20
CA ALA A 120 6.61 18.66 -1.63
C ALA A 120 5.43 18.18 -2.49
N GLY A 121 5.21 16.86 -2.48
CA GLY A 121 4.06 16.27 -3.15
C GLY A 121 2.71 16.68 -2.52
N PRO A 122 1.59 16.48 -3.24
CA PRO A 122 0.26 16.95 -2.83
C PRO A 122 -0.25 16.31 -1.53
N ALA A 123 0.39 15.23 -1.06
CA ALA A 123 0.05 14.58 0.20
C ALA A 123 0.57 15.33 1.44
N VAL A 124 1.61 16.15 1.27
CA VAL A 124 2.33 16.84 2.36
C VAL A 124 2.44 18.34 2.16
N ALA A 125 2.19 18.86 0.95
CA ALA A 125 2.22 20.29 0.68
C ALA A 125 1.33 21.10 1.63
N GLY A 126 0.12 20.63 1.93
CA GLY A 126 -0.80 21.30 2.87
C GLY A 126 -0.20 21.50 4.26
N MET A 127 0.49 20.49 4.79
CA MET A 127 1.16 20.59 6.10
C MET A 127 2.22 21.70 6.12
N PHE A 128 3.03 21.82 5.06
CA PHE A 128 4.04 22.88 4.96
C PHE A 128 3.42 24.28 4.74
N GLN A 129 2.29 24.37 4.02
CA GLN A 129 1.54 25.62 3.87
C GLN A 129 0.95 26.09 5.21
N ASP A 130 0.41 25.16 6.00
CA ASP A 130 -0.11 25.46 7.33
C ASP A 130 1.02 25.96 8.25
N MET A 131 2.20 25.34 8.19
CA MET A 131 3.40 25.83 8.91
C MET A 131 3.75 27.25 8.48
N ALA A 132 3.85 27.52 7.18
CA ALA A 132 4.22 28.84 6.66
C ALA A 132 3.24 29.93 7.11
N THR A 133 1.94 29.64 7.00
CA THR A 133 0.86 30.54 7.41
C THR A 133 0.94 30.82 8.90
N THR A 134 1.16 29.79 9.71
CA THR A 134 1.27 29.92 11.17
C THR A 134 2.46 30.78 11.59
N VAL A 135 3.62 30.60 10.95
CA VAL A 135 4.80 31.43 11.22
C VAL A 135 4.53 32.91 10.86
N ARG A 136 3.87 33.19 9.73
CA ARG A 136 3.54 34.58 9.34
C ARG A 136 2.60 35.26 10.32
N LEU A 137 1.69 34.49 10.92
CA LEU A 137 0.73 34.99 11.91
C LEU A 137 1.32 35.04 13.33
N GLY A 138 2.56 34.59 13.54
CA GLY A 138 3.18 34.50 14.86
C GLY A 138 2.52 33.48 15.78
N GLY A 139 1.89 32.45 15.20
CA GLY A 139 1.22 31.38 15.94
C GLY A 139 2.14 30.23 16.33
N ASP A 140 1.59 29.26 17.06
CA ASP A 140 2.28 28.04 17.49
C ASP A 140 2.27 26.97 16.37
N VAL A 141 3.42 26.79 15.72
CA VAL A 141 3.60 25.82 14.63
C VAL A 141 3.52 24.38 15.17
N ALA A 142 3.97 24.12 16.39
CA ALA A 142 3.93 22.78 16.97
C ALA A 142 2.47 22.35 17.21
N ALA A 143 1.63 23.24 17.73
CA ALA A 143 0.19 22.98 17.91
C ALA A 143 -0.52 22.72 16.58
N VAL A 144 -0.21 23.50 15.54
CA VAL A 144 -0.78 23.29 14.19
C VAL A 144 -0.33 21.96 13.60
N LEU A 145 0.95 21.62 13.75
CA LEU A 145 1.46 20.31 13.33
C LEU A 145 0.86 19.16 14.13
N GLU A 146 0.49 19.30 15.40
CA GLU A 146 -0.18 18.24 16.15
C GLU A 146 -1.66 18.10 15.75
N ALA A 147 -2.32 19.22 15.45
CA ALA A 147 -3.73 19.27 15.06
C ALA A 147 -3.98 18.98 13.58
N HIS A 148 -2.97 19.08 12.72
CA HIS A 148 -3.11 18.86 11.28
C HIS A 148 -3.65 17.45 11.01
N ASP A 149 -4.86 17.36 10.46
CA ASP A 149 -5.50 16.10 10.10
C ASP A 149 -4.92 15.58 8.78
N GLY A 150 -3.68 15.11 8.91
CA GLY A 150 -2.91 14.54 7.83
C GLY A 150 -3.17 13.05 7.66
N ILE A 151 -2.38 12.48 6.76
CA ILE A 151 -2.39 11.06 6.49
C ILE A 151 -1.89 10.31 7.73
N ALA A 152 -2.62 9.30 8.19
CA ALA A 152 -2.28 8.54 9.41
C ALA A 152 -0.83 8.01 9.45
N GLU A 153 -0.26 7.69 8.29
CA GLU A 153 1.12 7.20 8.13
C GLU A 153 2.20 8.26 8.39
N LEU A 154 1.84 9.54 8.28
CA LEU A 154 2.71 10.69 8.47
C LEU A 154 2.58 11.31 9.86
N ARG A 155 1.60 10.89 10.66
CA ARG A 155 1.35 11.39 12.03
C ARG A 155 2.60 11.31 12.92
N GLU A 156 3.37 10.25 12.77
CA GLU A 156 4.57 10.01 13.58
C GLU A 156 5.74 10.94 13.19
N PRO A 157 6.15 11.05 11.91
CA PRO A 157 7.06 12.12 11.45
C PRO A 157 6.58 13.54 11.78
N GLN A 158 5.30 13.82 11.57
CA GLN A 158 4.64 15.11 11.85
C GLN A 158 4.78 15.49 13.33
N GLY A 159 4.49 14.56 14.25
CA GLY A 159 4.68 14.78 15.69
C GLY A 159 6.15 14.93 16.09
N ARG A 160 7.11 14.41 15.33
CA ARG A 160 8.54 14.72 15.54
C ARG A 160 8.90 16.12 15.06
N MET A 161 8.34 16.57 13.93
CA MET A 161 8.52 17.94 13.46
C MET A 161 7.96 18.94 14.48
N ALA A 162 6.76 18.70 15.03
CA ALA A 162 6.17 19.52 16.07
C ALA A 162 7.09 19.64 17.30
N ARG A 163 7.60 18.50 17.80
CA ARG A 163 8.54 18.47 18.93
C ARG A 163 9.88 19.15 18.62
N ALA A 164 10.42 18.96 17.42
CA ALA A 164 11.64 19.64 16.97
C ALA A 164 11.44 21.16 16.95
N TRP A 165 10.28 21.62 16.48
CA TRP A 165 9.93 23.03 16.42
C TRP A 165 9.77 23.64 17.82
N ALA A 166 8.98 23.00 18.69
CA ALA A 166 8.79 23.44 20.06
C ALA A 166 10.11 23.46 20.86
N LEU A 167 11.03 22.52 20.59
CA LEU A 167 12.34 22.49 21.21
C LEU A 167 13.21 23.68 20.76
N ALA A 168 13.20 24.01 19.46
CA ALA A 168 13.90 25.16 18.91
C ALA A 168 13.39 26.48 19.51
N GLU A 169 12.07 26.67 19.59
CA GLU A 169 11.47 27.88 20.15
C GLU A 169 11.74 28.03 21.66
N ARG A 170 11.64 26.95 22.42
CA ARG A 170 11.85 27.00 23.88
C ARG A 170 13.31 27.18 24.29
N HIS A 171 14.24 26.58 23.55
CA HIS A 171 15.65 26.51 23.96
C HIS A 171 16.61 27.27 23.03
N GLY A 172 16.09 27.94 21.99
CA GLY A 172 16.91 28.69 21.03
C GLY A 172 17.86 27.82 20.20
N VAL A 173 17.61 26.51 20.11
CA VAL A 173 18.44 25.58 19.34
C VAL A 173 18.17 25.79 17.85
N ALA A 174 19.21 25.60 17.01
CA ALA A 174 19.10 25.73 15.57
C ALA A 174 18.01 24.79 15.01
N LEU A 175 16.86 25.37 14.62
CA LEU A 175 15.72 24.65 14.05
C LEU A 175 16.12 23.79 12.85
N ALA A 176 17.03 24.31 12.01
CA ALA A 176 17.52 23.60 10.85
C ALA A 176 18.18 22.25 11.21
N ASP A 177 18.90 22.17 12.32
CA ASP A 177 19.58 20.93 12.73
C ASP A 177 18.62 19.91 13.32
N LEU A 178 17.61 20.37 14.08
CA LEU A 178 16.55 19.50 14.59
C LEU A 178 15.70 18.94 13.44
N LEU A 179 15.33 19.76 12.47
CA LEU A 179 14.59 19.30 11.28
C LEU A 179 15.46 18.42 10.36
N ASP A 180 16.78 18.66 10.27
CA ASP A 180 17.71 17.77 9.57
C ASP A 180 17.79 16.39 10.25
N ALA A 181 17.74 16.35 11.59
CA ALA A 181 17.67 15.09 12.33
C ALA A 181 16.38 14.32 12.03
N VAL A 182 15.23 15.00 12.02
CA VAL A 182 13.93 14.39 11.64
C VAL A 182 13.98 13.87 10.20
N ARG A 183 14.49 14.68 9.26
CA ARG A 183 14.66 14.31 7.85
C ARG A 183 15.52 13.06 7.68
N ARG A 184 16.69 13.00 8.35
CA ARG A 184 17.59 11.83 8.29
C ARG A 184 16.94 10.59 8.88
N ASP A 185 16.15 10.72 9.94
CA ASP A 185 15.44 9.57 10.52
C ASP A 185 14.36 9.04 9.56
N VAL A 186 13.56 9.90 8.94
CA VAL A 186 12.58 9.49 7.91
C VAL A 186 13.27 8.80 6.74
N GLU A 187 14.37 9.38 6.24
CA GLU A 187 15.16 8.82 5.15
C GLU A 187 15.76 7.44 5.51
N ARG A 188 16.33 7.29 6.71
CA ARG A 188 16.86 6.01 7.21
C ARG A 188 15.78 4.96 7.32
N ARG A 189 14.59 5.29 7.84
CA ARG A 189 13.45 4.36 7.93
C ARG A 189 12.98 3.91 6.56
N ALA A 190 12.90 4.82 5.59
CA ALA A 190 12.55 4.47 4.22
C ALA A 190 13.61 3.56 3.57
N ALA A 191 14.90 3.88 3.75
CA ALA A 191 16.01 3.06 3.25
C ALA A 191 16.02 1.66 3.88
N PHE A 192 15.86 1.56 5.20
CA PHE A 192 15.77 0.28 5.91
C PHE A 192 14.62 -0.59 5.38
N ARG A 193 13.43 0.00 5.16
CA ARG A 193 12.30 -0.74 4.57
C ARG A 193 12.60 -1.25 3.16
N ARG A 194 13.27 -0.46 2.32
CA ARG A 194 13.69 -0.89 0.98
C ARG A 194 14.71 -2.04 1.04
N ASP A 195 15.65 -1.98 1.97
CA ASP A 195 16.66 -3.02 2.18
C ASP A 195 16.04 -4.34 2.66
N VAL A 196 15.14 -4.27 3.65
CA VAL A 196 14.37 -5.45 4.11
C VAL A 196 13.55 -6.05 2.96
N GLU A 197 12.91 -5.22 2.14
CA GLU A 197 12.15 -5.69 0.98
C GLU A 197 13.03 -6.38 -0.06
N ALA A 198 14.19 -5.80 -0.37
CA ALA A 198 15.16 -6.40 -1.29
C ALA A 198 15.64 -7.77 -0.78
N LYS A 199 15.93 -7.88 0.52
CA LYS A 199 16.32 -9.15 1.16
C LYS A 199 15.21 -10.20 1.15
N MET A 200 13.94 -9.78 1.15
CA MET A 200 12.78 -10.68 1.09
C MET A 200 12.42 -11.14 -0.32
N ALA A 201 13.05 -10.61 -1.38
CA ALA A 201 12.76 -10.99 -2.76
C ALA A 201 12.99 -12.48 -3.04
N GLY A 202 14.09 -13.05 -2.53
CA GLY A 202 14.42 -14.47 -2.68
C GLY A 202 13.43 -15.39 -1.96
N PRO A 203 13.20 -15.24 -0.64
CA PRO A 203 12.19 -16.02 0.08
C PRO A 203 10.79 -15.93 -0.54
N ARG A 204 10.40 -14.75 -1.08
CA ARG A 204 9.11 -14.58 -1.74
C ARG A 204 9.03 -15.25 -3.11
N SER A 205 10.11 -15.30 -3.89
CA SER A 205 10.08 -15.99 -5.18
C SER A 205 9.90 -17.50 -5.00
N THR A 206 10.60 -18.12 -4.05
CA THR A 206 10.43 -19.54 -3.72
C THR A 206 9.02 -19.82 -3.18
N ALA A 207 8.51 -18.95 -2.29
CA ALA A 207 7.14 -19.07 -1.81
C ALA A 207 6.13 -18.97 -2.95
N ALA A 208 6.33 -18.07 -3.92
CA ALA A 208 5.47 -17.95 -5.10
C ALA A 208 5.50 -19.23 -5.96
N VAL A 209 6.68 -19.82 -6.18
CA VAL A 209 6.84 -21.09 -6.90
C VAL A 209 6.10 -22.22 -6.19
N LEU A 210 6.30 -22.38 -4.88
CA LEU A 210 5.63 -23.42 -4.07
C LEU A 210 4.11 -23.21 -4.01
N THR A 211 3.66 -21.96 -3.99
CA THR A 211 2.22 -21.61 -4.03
C THR A 211 1.62 -21.91 -5.41
N GLY A 212 2.41 -21.85 -6.48
CA GLY A 212 1.99 -22.22 -7.83
C GLY A 212 1.97 -23.73 -8.09
N LEU A 213 2.70 -24.52 -7.30
CA LEU A 213 2.85 -25.96 -7.49
C LEU A 213 1.51 -26.74 -7.55
N PRO A 214 0.49 -26.45 -6.71
CA PRO A 214 -0.80 -27.13 -6.80
C PRO A 214 -1.50 -26.93 -8.14
N ILE A 215 -1.36 -25.73 -8.73
CA ILE A 215 -1.95 -25.42 -10.04
C ILE A 215 -1.24 -26.24 -11.12
N PHE A 216 0.09 -26.30 -11.08
CA PHE A 216 0.86 -27.17 -11.97
C PHE A 216 0.49 -28.64 -11.81
N GLY A 217 0.30 -29.11 -10.58
CA GLY A 217 -0.14 -30.48 -10.29
C GLY A 217 -1.50 -30.82 -10.90
N LEU A 218 -2.49 -29.92 -10.76
CA LEU A 218 -3.81 -30.09 -11.38
C LEU A 218 -3.73 -30.12 -12.91
N LEU A 219 -2.98 -29.19 -13.51
CA LEU A 219 -2.79 -29.13 -14.96
C LEU A 219 -2.10 -30.37 -15.51
N PHE A 220 -1.07 -30.84 -14.81
CA PHE A 220 -0.36 -32.05 -15.18
C PHE A 220 -1.23 -33.30 -15.03
N GLY A 221 -1.98 -33.41 -13.93
CA GLY A 221 -2.92 -34.52 -13.70
C GLY A 221 -4.03 -34.59 -14.76
N GLU A 222 -4.56 -33.44 -15.19
CA GLU A 222 -5.48 -33.37 -16.33
C GLU A 222 -4.83 -33.77 -17.65
N ALA A 223 -3.61 -33.30 -17.93
CA ALA A 223 -2.89 -33.63 -19.17
C ALA A 223 -2.58 -35.14 -19.29
N VAL A 224 -2.35 -35.83 -18.16
CA VAL A 224 -2.14 -37.28 -18.09
C VAL A 224 -3.47 -38.07 -18.13
N GLY A 225 -4.63 -37.38 -18.06
CA GLY A 225 -5.95 -38.00 -18.14
C GLY A 225 -6.48 -38.54 -16.82
N ALA A 226 -5.93 -38.13 -15.67
CA ALA A 226 -6.40 -38.58 -14.36
C ALA A 226 -7.77 -37.97 -13.94
N GLY A 227 -8.28 -36.99 -14.70
CA GLY A 227 -9.56 -36.31 -14.44
C GLY A 227 -9.71 -35.68 -13.05
N PRO A 228 -8.70 -35.03 -12.45
CA PRO A 228 -8.81 -34.44 -11.11
C PRO A 228 -9.90 -33.36 -11.03
N ILE A 229 -10.18 -32.60 -12.09
CA ILE A 229 -11.25 -31.59 -12.12
C ILE A 229 -12.60 -32.29 -11.95
N THR A 230 -12.86 -33.35 -12.71
CA THR A 230 -14.10 -34.14 -12.60
C THR A 230 -14.31 -34.70 -11.20
N VAL A 231 -13.25 -35.15 -10.53
CA VAL A 231 -13.30 -35.65 -9.13
C VAL A 231 -13.56 -34.51 -8.15
N LEU A 232 -12.93 -33.35 -8.30
CA LEU A 232 -13.12 -32.18 -7.43
C LEU A 232 -14.53 -31.57 -7.57
N THR A 233 -15.09 -31.58 -8.78
CA THR A 233 -16.45 -31.10 -9.04
C THR A 233 -17.52 -32.16 -8.74
N GLY A 234 -17.11 -33.43 -8.58
CA GLY A 234 -17.98 -34.57 -8.43
C GLY A 234 -18.17 -35.00 -6.97
N GLY A 235 -19.43 -35.13 -6.55
CA GLY A 235 -19.80 -35.71 -5.26
C GLY A 235 -19.35 -34.91 -4.02
N LEU A 236 -19.69 -35.43 -2.83
CA LEU A 236 -19.42 -34.77 -1.57
C LEU A 236 -17.91 -34.78 -1.19
N LEU A 237 -17.23 -35.89 -1.52
CA LEU A 237 -15.79 -36.06 -1.23
C LEU A 237 -14.93 -35.05 -2.01
N GLY A 238 -15.23 -34.81 -3.29
CA GLY A 238 -14.55 -33.80 -4.11
C GLY A 238 -14.70 -32.39 -3.56
N GLN A 239 -15.91 -32.03 -3.14
CA GLN A 239 -16.19 -30.74 -2.53
C GLN A 239 -15.46 -30.53 -1.19
N LEU A 240 -15.41 -31.55 -0.34
CA LEU A 240 -14.64 -31.50 0.92
C LEU A 240 -13.15 -31.31 0.65
N LEU A 241 -12.60 -32.07 -0.30
CA LEU A 241 -11.18 -31.96 -0.67
C LEU A 241 -10.84 -30.57 -1.22
N LEU A 242 -11.72 -30.00 -2.04
CA LEU A 242 -11.58 -28.64 -2.57
C LEU A 242 -11.57 -27.60 -1.45
N LEU A 243 -12.51 -27.69 -0.50
CA LEU A 243 -12.56 -26.79 0.65
C LEU A 243 -11.31 -26.89 1.53
N VAL A 244 -10.86 -28.11 1.81
CA VAL A 244 -9.64 -28.36 2.60
C VAL A 244 -8.41 -27.78 1.90
N GLY A 245 -8.24 -28.04 0.59
CA GLY A 245 -7.12 -27.51 -0.18
C GLY A 245 -7.10 -25.99 -0.22
N VAL A 246 -8.25 -25.34 -0.41
CA VAL A 246 -8.36 -23.88 -0.40
C VAL A 246 -8.12 -23.31 1.00
N ALA A 247 -8.60 -23.98 2.05
CA ALA A 247 -8.33 -23.58 3.43
C ALA A 247 -6.83 -23.64 3.74
N LEU A 248 -6.14 -24.70 3.34
CA LEU A 248 -4.68 -24.85 3.47
C LEU A 248 -3.93 -23.76 2.70
N LEU A 249 -4.34 -23.47 1.46
CA LEU A 249 -3.74 -22.40 0.66
C LEU A 249 -3.95 -21.02 1.31
N CYS A 250 -5.16 -20.75 1.80
CA CYS A 250 -5.49 -19.52 2.51
C CYS A 250 -4.69 -19.39 3.81
N ALA A 251 -4.53 -20.48 4.55
CA ALA A 251 -3.73 -20.53 5.77
C ALA A 251 -2.25 -20.26 5.46
N GLY A 252 -1.70 -20.90 4.42
CA GLY A 252 -0.30 -20.69 4.00
C GLY A 252 -0.01 -19.24 3.61
N VAL A 253 -0.82 -18.65 2.72
CA VAL A 253 -0.66 -17.25 2.31
C VAL A 253 -0.89 -16.29 3.49
N GLY A 254 -1.88 -16.58 4.35
CA GLY A 254 -2.15 -15.83 5.56
C GLY A 254 -0.96 -15.83 6.54
N TRP A 255 -0.32 -16.99 6.69
CA TRP A 255 0.87 -17.18 7.52
C TRP A 255 2.07 -16.41 6.96
N THR A 256 2.34 -16.50 5.65
CA THR A 256 3.41 -15.75 4.99
C THR A 256 3.21 -14.24 5.11
N LEU A 257 1.97 -13.76 4.92
CA LEU A 257 1.64 -12.34 5.11
C LEU A 257 1.85 -11.88 6.56
N ARG A 258 1.51 -12.73 7.55
CA ARG A 258 1.70 -12.43 8.97
C ARG A 258 3.19 -12.34 9.33
N LEU A 259 4.00 -13.31 8.90
CA LEU A 259 5.46 -13.31 9.08
C LEU A 259 6.10 -12.08 8.44
N THR A 260 5.73 -11.76 7.21
CA THR A 260 6.27 -10.59 6.51
C THR A 260 5.92 -9.29 7.21
N ARG A 261 4.69 -9.15 7.72
CA ARG A 261 4.27 -7.95 8.48
C ARG A 261 5.02 -7.82 9.80
N ALA A 262 5.25 -8.92 10.51
CA ALA A 262 5.97 -8.92 11.78
C ALA A 262 7.43 -8.47 11.64
N VAL A 263 8.07 -8.74 10.48
CA VAL A 263 9.46 -8.30 10.24
C VAL A 263 9.55 -6.83 9.81
N VAL A 264 8.53 -6.30 9.13
CA VAL A 264 8.53 -4.92 8.59
C VAL A 264 8.01 -3.90 9.60
N GLN A 265 7.20 -4.33 10.59
CA GLN A 265 6.76 -3.51 11.72
C GLN A 265 7.41 -4.05 13.01
N PRO A 266 8.65 -3.64 13.34
CA PRO A 266 9.22 -3.92 14.65
C PRO A 266 8.44 -3.21 15.76
#